data_AF-I6EKP4-F1
#
_entry.id   AF-I6EKP4-F1
#
_cell.length_a   1.000
_cell.length_b   1.000
_cell.length_c   1.000
_cell.angle_alpha   90.00
_cell.angle_beta   90.00
_cell.angle_gamma   90.00
#
_symmetry.space_group_name_H-M   'P 1'
#
loop_
_entity.id
_entity.type
_entity.pdbx_description
1 polymer ?
#
loop_
_entity_poly.entity_id
_entity_poly.type
_entity_poly.pdbx_seq_one_letter_code
_entity_poly.pdbx_strand_id
1 'polypeptide(L)' 'MQKQLDPNEVAARRSLAGSRYDLVDRNNNIVLEYRKKELVRLTLTDPVTGK' A
#
# COMPACT_ATOMS: atom_id res chain seq x y z
N MET A 1 11.05 -18.19 24.38
CA MET A 1 12.05 -17.14 24.13
C MET A 1 13.44 -17.70 23.81
N GLN A 2 14.00 -18.64 24.59
CA GLN A 2 15.37 -19.16 24.35
C GLN A 2 15.64 -19.61 22.90
N LYS A 3 14.74 -20.39 22.30
CA LYS A 3 14.88 -20.89 20.91
C LYS A 3 14.84 -19.80 19.82
N GLN A 4 14.22 -18.65 20.09
CA GLN A 4 14.19 -17.55 19.12
C GLN A 4 15.51 -16.77 19.12
N LEU A 5 16.31 -16.93 20.19
CA LEU A 5 17.59 -16.25 20.40
C LEU A 5 18.79 -17.17 20.15
N ASP A 6 18.57 -18.46 19.88
CA ASP A 6 19.63 -19.45 19.62
C ASP A 6 20.05 -19.42 18.14
N PRO A 7 21.33 -19.14 17.82
CA PRO A 7 21.83 -19.17 16.44
C PRO A 7 21.68 -20.53 15.74
N ASN A 8 21.68 -21.63 16.49
CA ASN A 8 21.58 -22.98 15.92
C ASN A 8 20.19 -23.25 15.31
N GLU A 9 19.16 -22.52 15.74
CA GLU A 9 17.78 -22.66 15.25
C GLU A 9 17.55 -21.98 13.89
N VAL A 10 18.52 -21.20 13.40
CA VAL A 10 18.42 -20.50 12.09
C VAL A 10 18.35 -21.49 10.93
N ALA A 11 19.14 -22.56 10.98
CA ALA A 11 19.15 -23.58 9.93
C ALA A 11 17.80 -24.31 9.84
N ALA A 12 17.18 -24.61 10.99
CA ALA A 12 15.87 -25.24 11.06
C ALA A 12 14.76 -24.33 10.49
N ARG A 13 14.81 -23.02 10.75
CA ARG A 13 13.86 -22.04 10.19
C ARG A 13 13.91 -21.96 8.66
N ARG A 14 15.09 -22.11 8.04
CA ARG A 14 15.24 -22.08 6.58
C ARG A 14 14.83 -23.38 5.88
N SER A 15 14.49 -24.43 6.63
CA SER A 15 13.96 -25.67 6.05
C SER A 15 12.51 -25.48 5.57
N LEU A 16 12.06 -26.33 4.64
CA LEU A 16 10.67 -26.31 4.14
C LEU A 16 9.63 -26.48 5.26
N ALA A 17 9.92 -27.32 6.25
CA ALA A 17 9.05 -27.52 7.41
C ALA A 17 9.06 -26.30 8.34
N GLY A 18 10.19 -25.59 8.43
CA GLY A 18 10.36 -24.36 9.20
C GLY A 18 9.65 -23.16 8.59
N SER A 19 9.66 -23.05 7.26
CA SER A 19 9.07 -21.94 6.51
C SER A 19 7.55 -22.01 6.34
N ARG A 20 6.89 -23.07 6.82
CA ARG A 20 5.44 -23.27 6.68
C ARG A 20 4.58 -22.18 7.34
N TYR A 21 5.18 -21.40 8.24
CA TYR A 21 4.54 -20.28 8.93
C TYR A 21 5.12 -18.92 8.50
N ASP A 22 5.98 -18.89 7.48
CA ASP A 22 6.53 -17.65 6.97
C ASP A 22 5.41 -16.81 6.36
N LEU A 23 5.56 -15.49 6.48
CA LEU A 23 4.68 -14.56 5.81
C LEU A 23 4.88 -14.67 4.30
N VAL A 24 3.82 -14.41 3.55
CA VAL A 24 3.91 -14.37 2.09
C VAL A 24 4.85 -13.23 1.69
N ASP A 25 5.89 -13.55 0.92
CA ASP A 25 6.78 -12.56 0.33
C ASP A 25 6.07 -11.80 -0.79
N ARG A 26 5.57 -10.59 -0.44
CA ARG A 26 4.82 -9.72 -1.35
C ARG A 26 4.93 -8.26 -0.92
N ASN A 27 4.79 -7.35 -1.87
CA ASN A 27 4.68 -5.92 -1.57
C ASN A 27 3.27 -5.58 -1.06
N ASN A 28 3.15 -5.23 0.22
CA ASN A 28 1.89 -4.77 0.83
C ASN A 28 1.73 -3.24 0.80
N ASN A 29 2.64 -2.51 0.15
CA ASN A 29 2.50 -1.06 0.01
C ASN A 29 1.44 -0.75 -1.04
N ILE A 30 0.48 0.10 -0.67
CA ILE A 30 -0.53 0.60 -1.60
C ILE A 30 0.15 1.65 -2.47
N VAL A 31 0.49 1.27 -3.70
CA VAL A 31 1.06 2.19 -4.70
C VAL A 31 -0.09 3.01 -5.29
N LEU A 32 -0.09 4.30 -5.00
CA LEU A 32 -1.07 5.24 -5.53
C LEU A 32 -0.44 6.07 -6.64
N GLU A 33 -1.14 6.19 -7.76
CA GLU A 33 -0.77 7.11 -8.84
C GLU A 33 -1.57 8.40 -8.74
N TYR A 34 -0.88 9.53 -8.92
CA TYR A 34 -1.53 10.83 -9.00
C TYR A 34 -1.94 11.13 -10.44
N ARG A 35 -3.24 11.37 -10.66
CA ARG A 35 -3.76 11.96 -11.90
C ARG A 35 -4.29 13.36 -11.60
N LYS A 36 -3.67 14.38 -12.20
CA LYS A 36 -4.16 15.76 -12.12
C LYS A 36 -5.58 15.83 -12.72
N LYS A 37 -6.53 16.34 -11.93
CA LYS A 37 -7.91 16.57 -12.39
C LYS A 37 -7.95 17.82 -13.27
N GLU A 38 -8.74 17.78 -14.34
CA GLU A 38 -9.05 18.96 -15.14
C GLU A 38 -9.91 19.91 -14.32
N LEU A 39 -9.51 21.18 -14.26
CA LEU A 39 -10.23 22.21 -13.51
C LEU A 39 -11.15 22.96 -14.49
N VAL A 40 -12.45 22.72 -14.41
CA VAL A 40 -13.44 23.49 -15.17
C VAL A 40 -13.68 24.82 -14.47
N ARG A 41 -13.47 25.93 -15.20
CA ARG A 41 -13.82 27.27 -14.73
C ARG A 41 -15.14 27.68 -15.37
N LEU A 42 -16.15 27.89 -14.55
CA LEU A 42 -17.45 28.42 -14.98
C LEU A 42 -17.49 29.90 -14.60
N THR A 43 -17.73 30.76 -15.59
CA THR A 43 -18.02 32.18 -15.38
C THR A 43 -19.50 32.40 -15.61
N LEU A 44 -20.17 33.06 -14.65
CA LEU A 44 -21.55 33.45 -14.80
C LEU A 44 -21.64 34.69 -15.70
N THR A 45 -22.51 34.63 -16.70
CA THR A 45 -22.85 35.78 -17.55
C THR A 45 -23.73 36.76 -16.76
N ASP A 46 -23.68 38.05 -17.11
CA ASP A 46 -24.44 39.09 -16.42
C ASP A 46 -25.95 38.75 -16.33
N PRO A 47 -26.59 39.00 -15.17
CA PRO A 47 -28.00 38.70 -14.98
C PRO A 47 -28.86 39.54 -15.93
N VAL A 48 -29.71 38.87 -16.71
CA VAL A 48 -30.69 39.53 -17.58
C VAL A 48 -31.84 40.02 -16.72
N THR A 49 -31.96 41.34 -16.52
CA THR A 49 -33.13 41.96 -15.91
C THR A 49 -34.18 42.27 -16.97
N GLY A 50 -35.38 41.70 -16.80
CA GLY A 50 -36.56 42.00 -17.62
C GLY A 50 -37.13 43.39 -17.30
N LYS A 51 -37.70 44.04 -18.32
CA LYS A 51 -38.41 45.33 -18.19
C LYS A 51 -39.77 45.17 -17.52
#